data_AF-A0A4R5BLX6-F1
#
_entry.id   AF-A0A4R5BLX6-F1
#
_cell.length_a   1.000
_cell.length_b   1.000
_cell.length_c   1.000
_cell.angle_alpha   90.00
_cell.angle_beta   90.00
_cell.angle_gamma   90.00
#
_symmetry.space_group_name_H-M   'P 1'
#
loop_
_entity.id
_entity.type
_entity.pdbx_description
1 polymer ?
#
loop_
_entity_poly.entity_id
_entity_poly.type
_entity_poly.pdbx_seq_one_letter_code
_entity_poly.pdbx_strand_id
1 'polypeptide(L)'
;MLLFVQTGPGQTAHIGTAKALEYGYGHTLDISDRFNYQINIVKYWSERLASIDVLAQVTGLSTCAGECKPDGSTPIRPGGFRNQVLNIGESYYRALYVGGIGHATPQWEWQVIYPFARPSKPVPSEGPATRCDVVFDTDGNDLGDPEGGIRRQPIIPGCVYPAITPVIEYSKSDIRADVARHIEAAQDSGLPGEPGGKPLTRLQDRAKKRQNGDTACPPRWARPTTPTVKSCDEYPFRSSHQGASTQQPQGTGRTFAPPNTSWCEMDPAWGVPTGVTGPSGWSSCMLEATQNTGAGRDLGSFYARNRVLDGDDFFVRIVP
;
A
#
# COMPACT_ATOMS: atom_id res chain seq x y z
N MET A 1 -25.55 -19.22 12.71
CA MET A 1 -26.77 -18.68 12.06
C MET A 1 -27.97 -19.53 12.48
N LEU A 2 -29.08 -18.91 12.91
CA LEU A 2 -30.30 -19.59 13.42
C LEU A 2 -31.45 -19.50 12.39
N LEU A 3 -32.30 -20.53 12.33
CA LEU A 3 -33.42 -20.64 11.38
C LEU A 3 -34.73 -20.96 12.11
N PHE A 4 -35.84 -20.40 11.59
CA PHE A 4 -37.16 -20.52 12.20
C PHE A 4 -38.26 -20.77 11.17
N VAL A 5 -39.25 -21.59 11.53
CA VAL A 5 -40.51 -21.76 10.77
C VAL A 5 -41.64 -21.02 11.47
N GLN A 6 -42.56 -20.44 10.69
CA GLN A 6 -43.75 -19.80 11.23
C GLN A 6 -44.83 -20.86 11.50
N THR A 7 -45.24 -21.01 12.75
CA THR A 7 -46.24 -22.01 13.19
C THR A 7 -47.64 -21.42 13.39
N GLY A 8 -47.76 -20.10 13.33
CA GLY A 8 -49.00 -19.33 13.47
C GLY A 8 -48.73 -17.82 13.36
N PRO A 9 -49.75 -16.95 13.50
CA PRO A 9 -49.55 -15.49 13.53
C PRO A 9 -48.61 -15.09 14.68
N GLY A 10 -47.43 -14.54 14.35
CA GLY A 10 -46.45 -14.08 15.34
C GLY A 10 -45.66 -15.18 16.09
N GLN A 11 -45.94 -16.46 15.84
CA GLN A 11 -45.24 -17.58 16.49
C GLN A 11 -44.17 -18.19 15.58
N THR A 12 -43.00 -18.45 16.14
CA THR A 12 -41.88 -19.09 15.45
C THR A 12 -41.37 -20.29 16.24
N ALA A 13 -41.03 -21.37 15.52
CA ALA A 13 -40.32 -22.52 16.07
C ALA A 13 -38.89 -22.55 15.55
N HIS A 14 -37.91 -22.73 16.44
CA HIS A 14 -36.51 -22.93 16.06
C HIS A 14 -36.37 -24.29 15.38
N ILE A 15 -35.91 -24.27 14.12
CA ILE A 15 -35.81 -25.50 13.33
C ILE A 15 -34.38 -25.96 13.12
N GLY A 16 -33.37 -25.10 13.31
CA GLY A 16 -31.98 -25.53 13.27
C GLY A 16 -30.96 -24.40 13.26
N THR A 17 -29.69 -24.82 13.27
CA THR A 17 -28.53 -23.93 13.34
C THR A 17 -27.50 -24.39 12.32
N ALA A 18 -26.84 -23.46 11.63
CA ALA A 18 -25.71 -23.75 10.77
C ALA A 18 -24.53 -22.81 11.01
N LYS A 19 -23.32 -23.28 10.70
CA LYS A 19 -22.08 -22.52 10.69
C LYS A 19 -21.44 -22.58 9.30
N ALA A 20 -20.88 -21.46 8.87
CA ALA A 20 -20.15 -21.31 7.62
C ALA A 20 -18.79 -20.64 7.87
N LEU A 21 -17.84 -20.93 7.01
CA LEU A 21 -16.61 -20.17 6.84
C LEU A 21 -16.83 -19.16 5.73
N GLU A 22 -16.37 -17.94 5.97
CA GLU A 22 -16.38 -16.85 5.01
C GLU A 22 -14.95 -16.42 4.73
N TYR A 23 -14.61 -16.26 3.45
CA TYR A 23 -13.34 -15.68 3.01
C TYR A 23 -13.63 -14.50 2.11
N GLY A 24 -13.07 -13.33 2.44
CA GLY A 24 -13.17 -12.11 1.64
C GLY A 24 -11.87 -11.84 0.86
N TYR A 25 -12.00 -11.42 -0.39
CA TYR A 25 -10.88 -11.09 -1.27
C TYR A 25 -11.15 -9.72 -1.92
N GLY A 26 -10.28 -8.76 -1.65
CA GLY A 26 -10.30 -7.47 -2.30
C GLY A 26 -9.31 -7.42 -3.46
N HIS A 27 -9.70 -6.83 -4.58
CA HIS A 27 -8.82 -6.56 -5.72
C HIS A 27 -8.89 -5.08 -6.16
N THR A 28 -7.72 -4.46 -6.37
CA THR A 28 -7.60 -3.12 -6.99
C THR A 28 -6.59 -3.15 -8.12
N LEU A 29 -6.60 -2.10 -8.94
CA LEU A 29 -5.55 -1.81 -9.91
C LEU A 29 -5.07 -0.37 -9.71
N ASP A 30 -3.77 -0.17 -9.86
CA ASP A 30 -3.11 1.13 -9.76
C ASP A 30 -3.40 2.04 -10.95
N ILE A 31 -3.95 1.50 -12.04
CA ILE A 31 -4.28 2.19 -13.29
C ILE A 31 -5.78 2.15 -13.63
N SER A 32 -6.65 1.82 -12.68
CA SER A 32 -8.10 1.85 -12.87
C SER A 32 -8.85 2.37 -11.64
N ASP A 33 -9.89 3.17 -11.87
CA ASP A 33 -10.90 3.56 -10.86
C ASP A 33 -11.78 2.40 -10.40
N ARG A 34 -11.61 1.21 -10.99
CA ARG A 34 -12.38 0.01 -10.68
C ARG A 34 -11.67 -0.83 -9.62
N PHE A 35 -12.42 -1.23 -8.62
CA PHE A 35 -12.02 -2.18 -7.60
C PHE A 35 -13.11 -3.22 -7.37
N ASN A 36 -12.79 -4.29 -6.68
CA ASN A 36 -13.65 -5.44 -6.51
C ASN A 36 -13.56 -6.00 -5.09
N TYR A 37 -14.69 -6.51 -4.62
CA TYR A 37 -14.73 -7.34 -3.42
C TYR A 37 -15.53 -8.63 -3.67
N GLN A 38 -14.83 -9.76 -3.51
CA GLN A 38 -15.35 -11.11 -3.61
C GLN A 38 -15.49 -11.73 -2.22
N ILE A 39 -16.57 -12.48 -2.01
CA ILE A 39 -16.75 -13.34 -0.83
C ILE A 39 -16.99 -14.79 -1.23
N ASN A 40 -16.45 -15.70 -0.43
CA ASN A 40 -16.58 -17.15 -0.55
C ASN A 40 -17.22 -17.70 0.72
N ILE A 41 -18.36 -18.38 0.60
CA ILE A 41 -19.12 -18.94 1.73
C ILE A 41 -19.16 -20.47 1.60
N VAL A 42 -18.69 -21.17 2.62
CA VAL A 42 -18.71 -22.64 2.71
C VAL A 42 -19.34 -23.07 4.02
N LYS A 43 -20.43 -23.84 3.95
CA LYS A 43 -21.00 -24.48 5.13
C LYS A 43 -20.05 -25.60 5.60
N TYR A 44 -19.82 -25.68 6.91
CA TYR A 44 -19.04 -26.78 7.50
C TYR A 44 -19.77 -27.54 8.60
N TRP A 45 -20.89 -27.01 9.13
CA TRP A 45 -21.64 -27.66 10.20
C TRP A 45 -23.10 -27.23 10.26
N SER A 46 -23.98 -28.14 10.71
CA SER A 46 -25.35 -27.82 11.11
C SER A 46 -25.94 -28.83 12.10
N GLU A 47 -26.99 -28.40 12.80
CA GLU A 47 -27.81 -29.22 13.69
C GLU A 47 -29.29 -29.09 13.32
N ARG A 48 -30.06 -30.18 13.54
CA ARG A 48 -31.54 -30.29 13.38
C ARG A 48 -32.11 -30.15 11.96
N LEU A 49 -31.34 -29.68 10.98
CA LEU A 49 -31.74 -29.55 9.56
C LEU A 49 -30.89 -30.34 8.56
N ALA A 50 -29.95 -31.18 9.04
CA ALA A 50 -28.98 -31.85 8.17
C ALA A 50 -29.62 -32.70 7.04
N SER A 51 -30.81 -33.27 7.26
CA SER A 51 -31.52 -34.08 6.25
C SER A 51 -32.20 -33.27 5.14
N ILE A 52 -32.33 -31.96 5.28
CA ILE A 52 -32.99 -31.07 4.30
C ILE A 52 -32.07 -29.94 3.79
N ASP A 53 -30.76 -30.08 4.02
CA ASP A 53 -29.71 -29.22 3.44
C ASP A 53 -29.80 -29.12 1.92
N VAL A 54 -30.41 -30.12 1.27
CA VAL A 54 -30.64 -30.11 -0.17
C VAL A 54 -31.52 -28.95 -0.63
N LEU A 55 -32.37 -28.42 0.26
CA LEU A 55 -33.29 -27.31 -0.01
C LEU A 55 -32.73 -25.95 0.44
N ALA A 56 -31.61 -25.94 1.16
CA ALA A 56 -30.99 -24.72 1.64
C ALA A 56 -30.28 -24.00 0.49
N GLN A 57 -30.56 -22.71 0.33
CA GLN A 57 -29.84 -21.85 -0.60
C GLN A 57 -29.20 -20.70 0.15
N VAL A 58 -28.05 -20.22 -0.33
CA VAL A 58 -27.46 -18.96 0.12
C VAL A 58 -27.68 -17.90 -0.95
N THR A 59 -27.99 -16.70 -0.49
CA THR A 59 -28.11 -15.51 -1.33
C THR A 59 -27.44 -14.35 -0.63
N GLY A 60 -26.96 -13.38 -1.40
CA GLY A 60 -26.39 -12.17 -0.84
C GLY A 60 -26.40 -11.03 -1.84
N LEU A 61 -26.35 -9.82 -1.28
CA LEU A 61 -26.37 -8.56 -1.98
C LEU A 61 -25.10 -7.80 -1.62
N SER A 62 -24.57 -7.08 -2.59
CA SER A 62 -23.38 -6.27 -2.41
C SER A 62 -23.75 -4.79 -2.45
N THR A 63 -23.15 -4.01 -1.57
CA THR A 63 -23.30 -2.55 -1.51
C THR A 63 -21.92 -1.93 -1.32
N CYS A 64 -21.83 -0.61 -1.42
CA CYS A 64 -20.59 0.08 -1.12
C CYS A 64 -20.90 1.40 -0.42
N ALA A 65 -20.20 1.65 0.68
CA ALA A 65 -20.28 2.89 1.44
C ALA A 65 -19.18 3.85 1.01
N GLY A 66 -19.43 5.16 1.12
CA GLY A 66 -18.50 6.20 0.69
C GLY A 66 -18.63 6.55 -0.79
N GLU A 67 -17.51 6.88 -1.42
CA GLU A 67 -17.45 7.48 -2.76
C GLU A 67 -17.32 6.41 -3.86
N CYS A 68 -18.36 5.59 -4.02
CA CYS A 68 -18.38 4.50 -5.00
C CYS A 68 -19.75 4.29 -5.67
N LYS A 69 -19.73 3.84 -6.93
CA LYS A 69 -20.89 3.30 -7.66
C LYS A 69 -20.69 1.83 -7.96
N PRO A 70 -21.74 1.00 -7.87
CA PRO A 70 -21.74 -0.34 -8.44
C PRO A 70 -21.37 -0.31 -9.92
N ASP A 71 -20.46 -1.20 -10.33
CA ASP A 71 -19.95 -1.37 -11.70
C ASP A 71 -20.07 -2.83 -12.16
N GLY A 72 -21.24 -3.39 -11.86
CA GLY A 72 -21.57 -4.79 -12.08
C GLY A 72 -21.29 -5.67 -10.87
N SER A 73 -21.99 -6.79 -10.84
CA SER A 73 -21.79 -7.85 -9.84
C SER A 73 -22.08 -9.19 -10.50
N THR A 74 -21.39 -10.22 -10.05
CA THR A 74 -21.95 -11.55 -10.05
C THR A 74 -22.57 -11.73 -8.66
N PRO A 75 -23.91 -11.72 -8.55
CA PRO A 75 -24.56 -11.99 -7.27
C PRO A 75 -24.04 -13.32 -6.74
N ILE A 76 -24.13 -13.56 -5.42
CA ILE A 76 -24.14 -14.93 -4.92
C ILE A 76 -25.34 -15.60 -5.59
N ARG A 77 -25.09 -16.27 -6.72
CA ARG A 77 -26.13 -17.03 -7.41
C ARG A 77 -26.67 -18.03 -6.40
N PRO A 78 -27.99 -18.28 -6.32
CA PRO A 78 -28.55 -19.24 -5.37
C PRO A 78 -27.84 -20.58 -5.51
N GLY A 79 -26.87 -20.82 -4.65
CA GLY A 79 -26.08 -22.02 -4.60
C GLY A 79 -26.52 -22.84 -3.41
N GLY A 80 -26.37 -24.16 -3.52
CA GLY A 80 -26.73 -25.05 -2.43
C GLY A 80 -25.92 -24.71 -1.19
N PHE A 81 -26.60 -24.37 -0.10
CA PHE A 81 -25.93 -24.15 1.19
C PHE A 81 -25.69 -25.49 1.87
N ARG A 82 -24.71 -26.25 1.34
CA ARG A 82 -24.39 -27.63 1.72
C ARG A 82 -22.92 -27.73 2.13
N ASN A 83 -22.60 -28.76 2.90
CA ASN A 83 -21.22 -29.02 3.30
C ASN A 83 -20.32 -29.12 2.07
N GLN A 84 -19.17 -28.45 2.11
CA GLN A 84 -18.15 -28.42 1.04
C GLN A 84 -18.60 -27.78 -0.28
N VAL A 85 -19.81 -27.21 -0.37
CA VAL A 85 -20.23 -26.45 -1.54
C VAL A 85 -19.78 -25.00 -1.38
N LEU A 86 -18.94 -24.55 -2.32
CA LEU A 86 -18.43 -23.20 -2.38
C LEU A 86 -19.45 -22.29 -3.06
N ASN A 87 -19.87 -21.25 -2.36
CA ASN A 87 -20.75 -20.21 -2.88
C ASN A 87 -19.94 -18.92 -3.01
N ILE A 88 -19.89 -18.36 -4.21
CA ILE A 88 -19.05 -17.20 -4.54
C ILE A 88 -19.97 -16.04 -4.91
N GLY A 89 -19.69 -14.87 -4.34
CA GLY A 89 -20.25 -13.59 -4.76
C GLY A 89 -19.12 -12.64 -5.11
N GLU A 90 -19.24 -11.93 -6.22
CA GLU A 90 -18.23 -10.98 -6.66
C GLU A 90 -18.88 -9.66 -7.06
N SER A 91 -18.36 -8.55 -6.53
CA SER A 91 -18.92 -7.22 -6.76
C SER A 91 -17.85 -6.27 -7.20
N TYR A 92 -18.17 -5.45 -8.20
CA TYR A 92 -17.27 -4.45 -8.76
C TYR A 92 -17.83 -3.07 -8.48
N TYR A 93 -16.94 -2.14 -8.22
CA TYR A 93 -17.26 -0.76 -7.94
C TYR A 93 -16.32 0.15 -8.70
N ARG A 94 -16.83 1.31 -9.10
CA ARG A 94 -16.02 2.45 -9.54
C ARG A 94 -16.05 3.52 -8.47
N ALA A 95 -14.92 4.13 -8.20
CA ALA A 95 -14.89 5.25 -7.28
C ALA A 95 -15.37 6.56 -7.94
N LEU A 96 -16.00 7.44 -7.17
CA LEU A 96 -16.77 8.60 -7.63
C LEU A 96 -16.09 9.94 -7.41
N TYR A 97 -14.86 10.10 -7.88
CA TYR A 97 -14.08 11.27 -7.55
C TYR A 97 -13.29 11.75 -8.77
N VAL A 98 -13.32 13.07 -8.99
CA VAL A 98 -12.62 13.74 -10.09
C VAL A 98 -11.59 14.66 -9.45
N GLY A 99 -10.31 14.47 -9.77
CA GLY A 99 -9.22 15.36 -9.35
C GLY A 99 -8.85 15.32 -7.87
N GLY A 100 -9.23 14.28 -7.13
CA GLY A 100 -9.00 14.18 -5.68
C GLY A 100 -8.66 12.77 -5.18
N ILE A 101 -8.81 12.58 -3.87
CA ILE A 101 -8.70 11.31 -3.17
C ILE A 101 -10.10 10.88 -2.76
N GLY A 102 -10.52 9.68 -3.17
CA GLY A 102 -11.82 9.10 -2.83
C GLY A 102 -11.70 7.90 -1.89
N HIS A 103 -12.60 7.77 -0.91
CA HIS A 103 -12.64 6.62 0.00
C HIS A 103 -13.93 5.84 -0.14
N ALA A 104 -13.80 4.52 -0.27
CA ALA A 104 -14.91 3.61 -0.44
C ALA A 104 -14.72 2.35 0.41
N THR A 105 -15.82 1.73 0.83
CA THR A 105 -15.79 0.45 1.55
C THR A 105 -16.82 -0.48 0.94
N PRO A 106 -16.40 -1.53 0.22
CA PRO A 106 -17.33 -2.51 -0.32
C PRO A 106 -17.89 -3.39 0.81
N GLN A 107 -19.15 -3.76 0.69
CA GLN A 107 -19.88 -4.50 1.71
C GLN A 107 -20.71 -5.60 1.04
N TRP A 108 -20.84 -6.71 1.75
CA TRP A 108 -21.79 -7.77 1.44
C TRP A 108 -22.73 -7.98 2.61
N GLU A 109 -23.96 -8.37 2.29
CA GLU A 109 -24.87 -8.96 3.24
C GLU A 109 -25.41 -10.27 2.64
N TRP A 110 -25.26 -11.38 3.35
CA TRP A 110 -25.75 -12.68 2.89
C TRP A 110 -26.60 -13.38 3.93
N GLN A 111 -27.49 -14.25 3.45
CA GLN A 111 -28.40 -15.02 4.29
C GLN A 111 -28.71 -16.37 3.64
N VAL A 112 -29.17 -17.31 4.47
CA VAL A 112 -29.63 -18.61 4.01
C VAL A 112 -31.14 -18.65 4.01
N ILE A 113 -31.68 -19.14 2.90
CA ILE A 113 -33.10 -19.26 2.64
C ILE A 113 -33.49 -20.73 2.53
N TYR A 114 -34.65 -21.06 3.09
CA TYR A 114 -35.34 -22.32 2.88
C TYR A 114 -36.76 -22.02 2.39
N PRO A 115 -37.34 -22.80 1.47
CA PRO A 115 -38.67 -22.52 0.92
C PRO A 115 -39.81 -22.42 1.95
N PHE A 116 -39.68 -23.07 3.11
CA PHE A 116 -40.72 -23.19 4.14
C PHE A 116 -40.35 -22.48 5.46
N ALA A 117 -39.18 -21.84 5.53
CA ALA A 117 -38.70 -21.16 6.73
C ALA A 117 -38.49 -19.68 6.46
N ARG A 118 -38.45 -18.89 7.53
CA ARG A 118 -37.98 -17.50 7.42
C ARG A 118 -36.49 -17.51 7.06
N PRO A 119 -36.03 -16.58 6.20
CA PRO A 119 -34.60 -16.38 5.99
C PRO A 119 -33.87 -16.24 7.32
N SER A 120 -32.63 -16.71 7.36
CA SER A 120 -31.77 -16.44 8.51
C SER A 120 -31.60 -14.95 8.73
N LYS A 121 -31.18 -14.56 9.94
CA LYS A 121 -30.64 -13.21 10.15
C LYS A 121 -29.52 -12.96 9.12
N PRO A 122 -29.53 -11.82 8.40
CA PRO A 122 -28.45 -11.49 7.49
C PRO A 122 -27.11 -11.37 8.21
N VAL A 123 -26.06 -11.76 7.51
CA VAL A 123 -24.67 -11.74 7.96
C VAL A 123 -23.95 -10.67 7.15
N PRO A 124 -23.53 -9.56 7.78
CA PRO A 124 -22.75 -8.54 7.10
C PRO A 124 -21.29 -9.01 6.94
N SER A 125 -20.67 -8.59 5.86
CA SER A 125 -19.26 -8.84 5.53
C SER A 125 -18.68 -7.56 4.95
N GLU A 126 -17.74 -6.97 5.67
CA GLU A 126 -17.09 -5.71 5.27
C GLU A 126 -15.78 -6.02 4.57
N GLY A 127 -15.63 -5.48 3.35
CA GLY A 127 -14.38 -5.55 2.63
C GLY A 127 -13.39 -4.50 3.12
N PRO A 128 -12.13 -4.60 2.68
CA PRO A 128 -11.12 -3.62 3.01
C PRO A 128 -11.54 -2.23 2.52
N ALA A 129 -11.29 -1.20 3.33
CA ALA A 129 -11.41 0.18 2.87
C ALA A 129 -10.47 0.38 1.68
N THR A 130 -10.98 0.97 0.62
CA THR A 130 -10.27 1.27 -0.62
C THR A 130 -10.13 2.77 -0.74
N ARG A 131 -8.91 3.23 -1.02
CA ARG A 131 -8.64 4.60 -1.43
C ARG A 131 -8.36 4.63 -2.92
N CYS A 132 -9.04 5.50 -3.64
CA CYS A 132 -8.82 5.69 -5.06
C CYS A 132 -8.33 7.12 -5.30
N ASP A 133 -7.30 7.28 -6.12
CA ASP A 133 -6.58 8.54 -6.32
C ASP A 133 -6.54 8.96 -7.81
N VAL A 134 -6.68 10.26 -8.07
CA VAL A 134 -6.62 10.92 -9.39
C VAL A 134 -5.64 12.10 -9.27
N VAL A 135 -4.59 11.94 -8.45
CA VAL A 135 -3.78 13.05 -7.91
C VAL A 135 -2.35 13.11 -8.49
N PHE A 136 -2.01 12.27 -9.46
CA PHE A 136 -0.65 12.27 -10.04
C PHE A 136 -0.37 13.37 -11.09
N ASP A 137 -1.31 14.27 -11.42
CA ASP A 137 -1.03 15.42 -12.32
C ASP A 137 0.03 16.38 -11.72
N THR A 138 0.08 16.50 -10.39
CA THR A 138 0.84 17.58 -9.74
C THR A 138 1.84 17.16 -8.67
N ASP A 139 2.17 15.87 -8.49
CA ASP A 139 3.03 15.43 -7.37
C ASP A 139 4.51 15.85 -7.48
N GLY A 140 4.86 16.56 -8.57
CA GLY A 140 6.19 17.06 -8.82
C GLY A 140 7.22 15.94 -8.83
N ASN A 141 6.84 14.74 -9.29
CA ASN A 141 7.78 13.67 -9.59
C ASN A 141 8.45 13.90 -10.96
N ASP A 142 8.92 15.13 -11.19
CA ASP A 142 10.01 15.43 -12.11
C ASP A 142 11.29 14.84 -11.49
N LEU A 143 11.40 13.52 -11.55
CA LEU A 143 12.59 12.69 -11.33
C LEU A 143 13.72 13.39 -10.55
N GLY A 144 13.67 13.36 -9.21
CA GLY A 144 14.86 13.66 -8.40
C GLY A 144 15.50 15.08 -8.52
N ASP A 145 14.74 16.12 -8.93
CA ASP A 145 15.16 17.56 -9.01
C ASP A 145 16.18 17.89 -10.14
N PRO A 146 16.37 19.16 -10.59
CA PRO A 146 15.47 20.27 -10.92
C PRO A 146 15.59 20.67 -12.41
N GLU A 147 14.52 20.62 -13.20
CA GLU A 147 14.31 21.39 -14.46
C GLU A 147 13.04 20.82 -15.10
N GLY A 148 11.93 21.55 -15.13
CA GLY A 148 11.72 22.45 -16.26
C GLY A 148 10.93 21.74 -17.37
N GLY A 149 9.63 21.60 -17.16
CA GLY A 149 8.65 21.47 -18.24
C GLY A 149 8.52 20.08 -18.87
N ILE A 150 7.69 19.22 -18.28
CA ILE A 150 7.13 18.08 -19.01
C ILE A 150 5.61 18.08 -18.89
N ARG A 151 4.96 17.83 -20.02
CA ARG A 151 3.51 17.85 -20.24
C ARG A 151 2.80 16.96 -19.21
N ARG A 152 1.70 17.46 -18.64
CA ARG A 152 0.78 16.70 -17.77
C ARG A 152 0.45 15.38 -18.44
N GLN A 153 0.93 14.27 -17.86
CA GLN A 153 0.48 12.94 -18.22
C GLN A 153 -1.04 12.88 -18.02
N PRO A 154 -1.80 12.13 -18.83
CA PRO A 154 -3.21 11.91 -18.56
C PRO A 154 -3.33 11.36 -17.14
N ILE A 155 -4.17 12.00 -16.32
CA ILE A 155 -4.41 11.54 -14.96
C ILE A 155 -5.10 10.19 -15.05
N ILE A 156 -4.36 9.12 -14.76
CA ILE A 156 -4.93 7.77 -14.70
C ILE A 156 -5.48 7.58 -13.29
N PRO A 157 -6.78 7.29 -13.10
CA PRO A 157 -7.32 6.89 -11.81
C PRO A 157 -6.77 5.55 -11.35
N GLY A 158 -6.72 5.30 -10.04
CA GLY A 158 -6.22 4.03 -9.51
C GLY A 158 -6.50 3.88 -8.04
N CYS A 159 -6.63 2.63 -7.59
CA CYS A 159 -7.07 2.31 -6.25
C CYS A 159 -6.06 1.45 -5.50
N VAL A 160 -5.95 1.71 -4.19
CA VAL A 160 -5.09 0.98 -3.25
C VAL A 160 -5.84 0.68 -1.96
N TYR A 161 -5.28 -0.24 -1.18
CA TYR A 161 -5.72 -0.52 0.18
C TYR A 161 -4.85 0.27 1.18
N PRO A 162 -5.34 1.38 1.75
CA PRO A 162 -4.57 2.19 2.70
C PRO A 162 -4.12 1.43 3.95
N ALA A 163 -4.77 0.30 4.26
CA ALA A 163 -4.36 -0.58 5.36
C ALA A 163 -3.06 -1.36 5.09
N ILE A 164 -2.57 -1.39 3.84
CA ILE A 164 -1.34 -2.08 3.46
C ILE A 164 -0.26 -1.02 3.19
N THR A 165 0.75 -0.97 4.05
CA THR A 165 1.92 -0.12 3.81
C THR A 165 2.78 -0.73 2.70
N PRO A 166 2.96 -0.04 1.55
CA PRO A 166 3.73 -0.58 0.44
C PRO A 166 5.23 -0.62 0.74
N VAL A 167 5.93 -1.56 0.11
CA VAL A 167 7.37 -1.79 0.31
C VAL A 167 8.09 -1.71 -1.03
N ILE A 168 9.08 -0.82 -1.14
CA ILE A 168 10.02 -0.83 -2.26
C ILE A 168 11.21 -1.74 -1.94
N GLU A 169 11.70 -2.47 -2.93
CA GLU A 169 12.86 -3.36 -2.79
C GLU A 169 14.06 -2.88 -3.61
N TYR A 170 15.23 -2.94 -2.99
CA TYR A 170 16.53 -2.80 -3.68
C TYR A 170 17.40 -4.02 -3.37
N SER A 171 18.10 -4.56 -4.37
CA SER A 171 18.95 -5.75 -4.21
C SER A 171 20.43 -5.36 -4.15
N LYS A 172 21.20 -6.07 -3.31
CA LYS A 172 22.66 -5.96 -3.25
C LYS A 172 23.38 -6.74 -4.36
N SER A 173 22.61 -7.47 -5.18
CA SER A 173 23.10 -8.30 -6.28
C SER A 173 22.75 -7.76 -7.67
N ASP A 174 22.11 -6.57 -7.76
CA ASP A 174 21.72 -5.96 -9.02
C ASP A 174 22.57 -4.72 -9.39
N ILE A 175 22.18 -4.05 -10.47
CA ILE A 175 22.88 -2.86 -11.00
C ILE A 175 22.87 -1.66 -10.03
N ARG A 176 22.06 -1.68 -8.97
CA ARG A 176 21.95 -0.63 -7.94
C ARG A 176 22.51 -1.08 -6.59
N ALA A 177 23.42 -2.05 -6.58
CA ALA A 177 23.95 -2.65 -5.35
C ALA A 177 24.54 -1.62 -4.37
N ASP A 178 25.16 -0.53 -4.83
CA ASP A 178 25.73 0.46 -3.92
C ASP A 178 24.65 1.32 -3.25
N VAL A 179 23.53 1.57 -3.92
CA VAL A 179 22.35 2.22 -3.32
C VAL A 179 21.75 1.31 -2.25
N ALA A 180 21.62 0.00 -2.54
CA ALA A 180 21.13 -0.97 -1.58
C ALA A 180 22.03 -1.04 -0.33
N ARG A 181 23.36 -1.02 -0.50
CA ARG A 181 24.34 -0.98 0.60
C ARG A 181 24.24 0.31 1.42
N HIS A 182 24.06 1.45 0.77
CA HIS A 182 23.90 2.72 1.47
C HIS A 182 22.65 2.74 2.34
N ILE A 183 21.51 2.31 1.78
CA ILE A 183 20.24 2.22 2.52
C ILE A 183 20.36 1.21 3.67
N GLU A 184 20.96 0.04 3.45
CA GLU A 184 21.18 -0.96 4.51
C GLU A 184 22.01 -0.38 5.65
N ALA A 185 23.15 0.23 5.36
CA ALA A 185 24.00 0.86 6.39
C ALA A 185 23.28 2.01 7.12
N ALA A 186 22.44 2.76 6.42
CA ALA A 186 21.61 3.82 7.00
C ALA A 186 20.59 3.24 8.00
N GLN A 187 19.87 2.19 7.61
CA GLN A 187 18.92 1.47 8.45
C GLN A 187 19.61 0.83 9.66
N ASP A 188 20.75 0.16 9.46
CA ASP A 188 21.56 -0.45 10.53
C ASP A 188 22.08 0.58 11.54
N SER A 189 22.30 1.83 11.10
CA SER A 189 22.67 2.93 11.99
C SER A 189 21.49 3.45 12.83
N GLY A 190 20.28 2.93 12.61
CA GLY A 190 19.05 3.23 13.33
C GLY A 190 18.07 4.15 12.61
N LEU A 191 18.35 4.57 11.37
CA LEU A 191 17.42 5.43 10.61
C LEU A 191 16.15 4.65 10.21
N PRO A 192 14.97 5.31 10.13
CA PRO A 192 13.70 4.65 9.88
C PRO A 192 13.58 4.16 8.43
N GLY A 193 12.58 3.30 8.18
CA GLY A 193 12.17 2.88 6.84
C GLY A 193 12.29 1.39 6.56
N GLU A 194 12.89 0.60 7.45
CA GLU A 194 12.90 -0.86 7.33
C GLU A 194 11.53 -1.48 7.67
N PRO A 195 11.08 -2.54 6.98
CA PRO A 195 9.90 -3.28 7.37
C PRO A 195 9.98 -3.80 8.82
N GLY A 196 8.94 -3.56 9.61
CA GLY A 196 8.91 -3.93 11.04
C GLY A 196 9.39 -2.80 11.98
N GLY A 197 10.01 -1.75 11.43
CA GLY A 197 10.37 -0.53 12.14
C GLY A 197 9.37 0.61 11.94
N LYS A 198 9.84 1.85 12.14
CA LYS A 198 9.07 3.05 11.78
C LYS A 198 9.13 3.26 10.26
N PRO A 199 8.00 3.48 9.57
CA PRO A 199 8.00 3.71 8.13
C PRO A 199 8.61 5.07 7.78
N LEU A 200 8.93 5.23 6.49
CA LEU A 200 9.07 6.55 5.90
C LEU A 200 7.70 7.06 5.49
N THR A 201 7.52 8.37 5.51
CA THR A 201 6.27 9.02 5.14
C THR A 201 6.55 9.94 3.96
N ARG A 202 5.78 9.82 2.88
CA ARG A 202 6.01 10.53 1.62
C ARG A 202 5.81 12.05 1.77
N LEU A 203 6.74 12.81 1.19
CA LEU A 203 6.75 14.27 1.12
C LEU A 203 6.64 14.77 -0.33
N GLN A 204 5.50 15.30 -0.75
CA GLN A 204 5.30 15.79 -2.13
C GLN A 204 5.72 17.25 -2.33
N ASP A 205 5.71 18.08 -1.28
CA ASP A 205 6.05 19.50 -1.35
C ASP A 205 7.44 19.72 -1.99
N ARG A 206 7.47 20.41 -3.13
CA ARG A 206 8.69 20.62 -3.91
C ARG A 206 9.75 21.43 -3.16
N ALA A 207 9.35 22.46 -2.43
CA ALA A 207 10.29 23.31 -1.71
C ALA A 207 10.95 22.53 -0.56
N LYS A 208 10.18 21.73 0.17
CA LYS A 208 10.68 20.88 1.26
C LYS A 208 11.54 19.72 0.74
N LYS A 209 11.18 19.09 -0.37
CA LYS A 209 12.04 18.10 -1.05
C LYS A 209 13.39 18.72 -1.40
N ARG A 210 13.40 19.91 -2.01
CA ARG A 210 14.64 20.62 -2.32
C ARG A 210 15.45 20.92 -1.07
N GLN A 211 14.81 21.38 0.01
CA GLN A 211 15.49 21.62 1.29
C GLN A 211 16.11 20.34 1.88
N ASN A 212 15.41 19.21 1.82
CA ASN A 212 15.97 17.91 2.22
C ASN A 212 17.21 17.57 1.41
N GLY A 213 17.12 17.71 0.09
CA GLY A 213 18.21 17.47 -0.84
C GLY A 213 19.41 18.37 -0.62
N ASP A 214 19.19 19.68 -0.51
CA ASP A 214 20.26 20.67 -0.31
C ASP A 214 20.92 20.53 1.07
N THR A 215 20.20 19.98 2.06
CA THR A 215 20.74 19.68 3.40
C THR A 215 21.54 18.38 3.40
N ALA A 216 21.02 17.31 2.78
CA ALA A 216 21.69 16.02 2.73
C ALA A 216 22.88 16.01 1.76
N CYS A 217 22.73 16.67 0.63
CA CYS A 217 23.65 16.69 -0.50
C CYS A 217 23.86 18.11 -1.02
N PRO A 218 24.50 19.00 -0.22
CA PRO A 218 24.75 20.40 -0.58
C PRO A 218 25.29 20.56 -2.02
N PRO A 219 24.71 21.47 -2.83
CA PRO A 219 25.16 21.68 -4.21
C PRO A 219 26.64 22.04 -4.35
N ARG A 220 27.22 22.65 -3.32
CA ARG A 220 28.62 23.05 -3.22
C ARG A 220 29.61 21.89 -3.11
N TRP A 221 29.16 20.68 -2.78
CA TRP A 221 30.03 19.52 -2.74
C TRP A 221 30.47 19.13 -4.15
N ALA A 222 31.78 18.98 -4.33
CA ALA A 222 32.34 18.51 -5.59
C ALA A 222 31.84 17.09 -5.85
N ARG A 223 31.31 16.84 -7.04
CA ARG A 223 30.89 15.50 -7.48
C ARG A 223 32.04 14.90 -8.29
N PRO A 224 32.70 13.83 -7.82
CA PRO A 224 33.76 13.19 -8.59
C PRO A 224 33.28 12.79 -9.98
N THR A 225 34.13 13.00 -10.99
CA THR A 225 33.86 12.60 -12.38
C THR A 225 34.80 11.48 -12.85
N THR A 226 35.78 11.12 -12.02
CA THR A 226 36.76 10.07 -12.29
C THR A 226 36.83 9.11 -11.11
N PRO A 227 36.95 7.78 -11.35
CA PRO A 227 36.93 7.11 -12.66
C PRO A 227 35.54 7.08 -13.30
N THR A 228 34.47 7.32 -12.52
CA THR A 228 33.09 7.42 -13.00
C THR A 228 32.42 8.68 -12.47
N VAL A 229 31.34 9.10 -13.12
CA VAL A 229 30.51 10.21 -12.64
C VAL A 229 29.78 9.78 -11.39
N LYS A 230 29.91 10.56 -10.32
CA LYS A 230 29.23 10.32 -9.05
C LYS A 230 28.08 11.30 -8.85
N SER A 231 27.06 10.85 -8.13
CA SER A 231 26.03 11.70 -7.56
C SER A 231 25.86 11.39 -6.08
N CYS A 232 25.46 12.40 -5.32
CA CYS A 232 25.18 12.25 -3.90
C CYS A 232 23.82 11.56 -3.75
N ASP A 233 23.80 10.50 -2.95
CA ASP A 233 22.61 9.77 -2.52
C ASP A 233 22.34 10.09 -1.04
N GLU A 234 21.06 10.08 -0.67
CA GLU A 234 20.58 10.51 0.63
C GLU A 234 19.54 9.54 1.24
N TYR A 235 19.68 9.23 2.53
CA TYR A 235 18.70 8.46 3.27
C TYR A 235 18.44 9.03 4.68
N PRO A 236 17.20 9.17 5.18
CA PRO A 236 15.94 8.94 4.48
C PRO A 236 15.79 9.80 3.22
N PHE A 237 15.02 9.30 2.25
CA PHE A 237 14.94 9.90 0.92
C PHE A 237 14.53 11.37 0.95
N ARG A 238 15.03 12.15 -0.03
CA ARG A 238 14.60 13.52 -0.32
C ARG A 238 13.07 13.70 -0.30
N SER A 239 12.38 12.70 -0.82
CA SER A 239 10.93 12.58 -0.99
C SER A 239 10.20 12.06 0.24
N SER A 240 10.81 12.12 1.44
CA SER A 240 10.21 11.71 2.72
C SER A 240 10.22 12.84 3.76
N HIS A 241 9.25 12.82 4.69
CA HIS A 241 9.21 13.76 5.82
C HIS A 241 10.34 13.50 6.83
N GLN A 242 10.90 12.30 6.84
CA GLN A 242 12.09 11.94 7.62
C GLN A 242 13.40 12.41 6.97
N GLY A 243 13.33 13.07 5.81
CA GLY A 243 14.50 13.63 5.14
C GLY A 243 15.21 14.72 5.95
N ALA A 244 16.43 15.05 5.52
CA ALA A 244 17.43 15.77 6.30
C ALA A 244 17.01 17.14 6.89
N SER A 245 16.05 17.84 6.29
CA SER A 245 15.57 19.15 6.75
C SER A 245 14.18 19.10 7.39
N THR A 246 13.34 18.15 6.99
CA THR A 246 11.94 18.06 7.42
C THR A 246 11.77 17.24 8.70
N GLN A 247 12.72 16.38 9.05
CA GLN A 247 12.64 15.58 10.26
C GLN A 247 12.66 16.46 11.52
N GLN A 248 11.79 16.16 12.49
CA GLN A 248 11.74 16.84 13.79
C GLN A 248 11.81 15.82 14.95
N PRO A 249 12.72 15.98 15.93
CA PRO A 249 13.84 16.92 15.92
C PRO A 249 14.82 16.61 14.78
N GLN A 250 15.48 17.64 14.24
CA GLN A 250 16.52 17.45 13.24
C GLN A 250 17.71 16.73 13.90
N GLY A 251 18.08 15.57 13.35
CA GLY A 251 19.25 14.82 13.84
C GLY A 251 20.55 15.22 13.16
N THR A 252 21.60 14.45 13.41
CA THR A 252 22.95 14.69 12.86
C THR A 252 23.14 13.93 11.55
N GLY A 253 23.66 14.61 10.52
CA GLY A 253 24.08 13.97 9.28
C GLY A 253 25.20 12.96 9.51
N ARG A 254 25.26 11.89 8.71
CA ARG A 254 26.25 10.83 8.84
C ARG A 254 26.73 10.31 7.49
N THR A 255 27.86 9.61 7.48
CA THR A 255 28.32 8.87 6.31
C THR A 255 29.02 7.57 6.70
N PHE A 256 29.25 6.72 5.71
CA PHE A 256 29.86 5.40 5.85
C PHE A 256 31.21 5.31 5.12
N ALA A 257 31.71 6.43 4.58
CA ALA A 257 32.91 6.56 3.76
C ALA A 257 34.23 6.04 4.41
N PRO A 258 35.34 5.93 3.62
CA PRO A 258 36.65 5.49 4.09
C PRO A 258 37.11 6.12 5.41
N PRO A 259 37.96 5.41 6.19
CA PRO A 259 38.67 4.18 5.81
C PRO A 259 37.83 2.90 5.83
N ASN A 260 36.57 2.95 6.25
CA ASN A 260 35.81 1.75 6.63
C ASN A 260 34.96 1.14 5.52
N THR A 261 34.65 1.84 4.41
CA THR A 261 33.96 1.25 3.25
C THR A 261 34.46 1.86 1.94
N SER A 262 34.52 1.07 0.86
CA SER A 262 34.95 1.54 -0.47
C SER A 262 33.81 1.96 -1.40
N TRP A 263 32.57 1.61 -1.06
CA TRP A 263 31.39 1.89 -1.89
C TRP A 263 30.82 3.30 -1.67
N CYS A 264 31.26 4.00 -0.62
CA CYS A 264 30.80 5.34 -0.28
C CYS A 264 31.91 6.38 -0.36
N GLU A 265 31.87 7.27 -1.34
CA GLU A 265 32.96 8.24 -1.56
C GLU A 265 32.62 9.63 -0.99
N MET A 266 32.97 9.89 0.28
CA MET A 266 32.82 11.23 0.86
C MET A 266 34.17 11.89 1.13
N ASP A 267 34.26 13.19 0.81
CA ASP A 267 35.42 14.02 1.16
C ASP A 267 35.36 14.40 2.65
N PRO A 268 36.39 14.09 3.46
CA PRO A 268 36.47 14.52 4.86
C PRO A 268 36.30 16.04 5.05
N ALA A 269 36.67 16.85 4.05
CA ALA A 269 36.50 18.31 4.08
C ALA A 269 35.03 18.75 4.09
N TRP A 270 34.08 17.88 3.75
CA TRP A 270 32.65 18.17 3.84
C TRP A 270 32.11 18.08 5.28
N GLY A 271 32.90 17.54 6.22
CA GLY A 271 32.58 17.55 7.65
C GLY A 271 31.39 16.66 8.05
N VAL A 272 31.04 15.67 7.22
CA VAL A 272 30.00 14.68 7.56
C VAL A 272 30.62 13.58 8.43
N PRO A 273 30.20 13.41 9.69
CA PRO A 273 30.82 12.45 10.62
C PRO A 273 30.49 10.99 10.27
N THR A 274 31.39 10.08 10.63
CA THR A 274 31.15 8.63 10.65
C THR A 274 30.78 8.15 12.05
N GLY A 275 30.18 6.96 12.17
CA GLY A 275 29.87 6.34 13.46
C GLY A 275 28.69 6.94 14.23
N VAL A 276 27.96 7.89 13.64
CA VAL A 276 26.72 8.42 14.22
C VAL A 276 25.62 7.36 14.09
N THR A 277 24.89 7.12 15.18
CA THR A 277 23.77 6.19 15.26
C THR A 277 22.52 6.87 15.83
N GLY A 278 21.37 6.20 15.73
CA GLY A 278 20.09 6.65 16.29
C GLY A 278 19.06 7.03 15.22
N PRO A 279 17.79 7.25 15.64
CA PRO A 279 16.61 7.33 14.77
C PRO A 279 16.44 8.65 14.03
N SER A 280 17.31 9.63 14.28
CA SER A 280 17.23 10.97 13.71
C SER A 280 18.52 11.33 12.98
N GLY A 281 18.38 12.10 11.92
CA GLY A 281 19.45 12.53 11.02
C GLY A 281 19.22 11.99 9.61
N TRP A 282 20.28 12.02 8.83
CA TRP A 282 20.32 11.49 7.47
C TRP A 282 21.72 10.93 7.21
N SER A 283 21.85 10.05 6.24
CA SER A 283 23.12 9.64 5.66
C SER A 283 23.31 10.26 4.28
N SER A 284 24.57 10.54 3.96
CA SER A 284 24.99 11.06 2.67
C SER A 284 26.11 10.19 2.12
N CYS A 285 26.03 9.88 0.83
CA CYS A 285 27.01 9.02 0.17
C CYS A 285 27.16 9.36 -1.31
N MET A 286 28.38 9.60 -1.81
CA MET A 286 28.56 9.68 -3.26
C MET A 286 28.63 8.28 -3.86
N LEU A 287 27.66 7.99 -4.71
CA LEU A 287 27.51 6.74 -5.45
C LEU A 287 27.67 6.99 -6.93
N GLU A 288 27.84 5.91 -7.71
CA GLU A 288 27.86 6.02 -9.17
C GLU A 288 26.51 6.58 -9.68
N ALA A 289 26.59 7.58 -10.56
CA ALA A 289 25.45 8.40 -10.93
C ALA A 289 24.36 7.62 -11.67
N THR A 290 24.72 6.63 -12.49
CA THR A 290 23.74 5.79 -13.18
C THR A 290 22.96 4.89 -12.22
N GLN A 291 23.62 4.32 -11.19
CA GLN A 291 22.94 3.54 -10.15
C GLN A 291 21.95 4.40 -9.38
N ASN A 292 22.39 5.56 -8.90
CA ASN A 292 21.55 6.46 -8.10
C ASN A 292 20.37 7.01 -8.90
N THR A 293 20.60 7.43 -10.15
CA THR A 293 19.52 7.88 -11.06
C THR A 293 18.52 6.76 -11.34
N GLY A 294 19.00 5.54 -11.54
CA GLY A 294 18.15 4.35 -11.72
C GLY A 294 17.28 4.08 -10.50
N ALA A 295 17.87 4.09 -9.30
CA ALA A 295 17.13 3.89 -8.06
C ALA A 295 16.07 4.98 -7.82
N GLY A 296 16.37 6.24 -8.14
CA GLY A 296 15.40 7.34 -8.09
C GLY A 296 14.23 7.15 -9.06
N ARG A 297 14.49 6.59 -10.25
CA ARG A 297 13.43 6.24 -11.21
C ARG A 297 12.53 5.12 -10.68
N ASP A 298 13.13 4.09 -10.07
CA ASP A 298 12.39 2.98 -9.45
C ASP A 298 11.51 3.48 -8.30
N LEU A 299 12.03 4.38 -7.46
CA LEU A 299 11.28 5.03 -6.39
C LEU A 299 10.10 5.84 -6.93
N GLY A 300 10.31 6.61 -8.00
CA GLY A 300 9.24 7.35 -8.65
C GLY A 300 8.15 6.45 -9.23
N SER A 301 8.54 5.35 -9.87
CA SER A 301 7.60 4.33 -10.35
C SER A 301 6.86 3.63 -9.20
N PHE A 302 7.55 3.35 -8.09
CA PHE A 302 6.95 2.76 -6.90
C PHE A 302 5.85 3.65 -6.33
N TYR A 303 6.10 4.96 -6.19
CA TYR A 303 5.08 5.90 -5.71
C TYR A 303 3.85 5.92 -6.62
N ALA A 304 4.04 5.93 -7.93
CA ALA A 304 2.94 5.92 -8.89
C ALA A 304 2.09 4.63 -8.80
N ARG A 305 2.76 3.46 -8.83
CA ARG A 305 2.08 2.15 -8.83
C ARG A 305 1.42 1.82 -7.49
N ASN A 306 2.02 2.22 -6.38
CA ASN A 306 1.47 1.97 -5.05
C ASN A 306 0.66 3.15 -4.53
N ARG A 307 0.40 4.15 -5.39
CA ARG A 307 -0.35 5.35 -5.06
C ARG A 307 0.14 6.05 -3.79
N VAL A 308 1.45 6.08 -3.53
CA VAL A 308 2.01 6.69 -2.30
C VAL A 308 1.96 8.21 -2.41
N LEU A 309 0.99 8.84 -1.75
CA LEU A 309 0.73 10.28 -1.74
C LEU A 309 1.35 10.97 -0.52
N ASP A 310 1.31 12.30 -0.46
CA ASP A 310 1.83 13.04 0.71
C ASP A 310 1.21 12.52 2.01
N GLY A 311 2.05 12.24 3.00
CA GLY A 311 1.61 11.68 4.27
C GLY A 311 1.42 10.16 4.28
N ASP A 312 1.50 9.48 3.14
CA ASP A 312 1.44 8.02 3.11
C ASP A 312 2.73 7.39 3.60
N ASP A 313 2.57 6.33 4.39
CA ASP A 313 3.68 5.52 4.85
C ASP A 313 4.15 4.54 3.77
N PHE A 314 5.46 4.26 3.76
CA PHE A 314 6.07 3.22 2.94
C PHE A 314 7.34 2.70 3.61
N PHE A 315 7.72 1.47 3.26
CA PHE A 315 8.97 0.85 3.70
C PHE A 315 9.94 0.65 2.54
N VAL A 316 11.21 0.49 2.87
CA VAL A 316 12.32 0.19 1.98
C VAL A 316 12.99 -1.09 2.48
N ARG A 317 12.92 -2.14 1.67
CA ARG A 317 13.49 -3.45 1.98
C ARG A 317 14.75 -3.68 1.15
N ILE A 318 15.82 -4.10 1.82
CA ILE A 318 17.03 -4.56 1.16
C ILE A 318 16.98 -6.07 1.04
N VAL A 319 17.20 -6.59 -0.17
CA VAL A 319 17.29 -8.02 -0.45
C VAL A 319 18.73 -8.39 -0.82
N PRO A 320 19.18 -9.62 -0.52
CA PRO A 320 20.50 -10.11 -0.90
C PRO A 320 20.81 -9.94 -2.40
#